data_AF-A0A7C5QQA0-F1
#
_entry.id   AF-A0A7C5QQA0-F1
#
_cell.length_a   1.000
_cell.length_b   1.000
_cell.length_c   1.000
_cell.angle_alpha   90.00
_cell.angle_beta   90.00
_cell.angle_gamma   90.00
#
_symmetry.space_group_name_H-M   'P 1'
#
loop_
_entity.id
_entity.type
_entity.pdbx_description
1 polymer ?
#
loop_
_entity_poly.entity_id
_entity_poly.type
_entity_poly.pdbx_seq_one_letter_code
_entity_poly.pdbx_strand_id
1 'polypeptide(L)' 'MHINGIESSRSYAKRRHAKLGGLRKTSFPVFLKETEFRFNNRKNDLYKILLKSCRMKPLRR' A
#
# COMPACT_ATOMS: atom_id res chain seq x y z
N MET A 1 8.32 -23.08 2.27
CA MET A 1 8.63 -21.66 1.94
C MET A 1 7.37 -20.94 1.46
N HIS A 2 7.13 -19.74 1.99
CA HIS A 2 6.42 -18.59 1.37
C HIS A 2 4.91 -18.55 1.02
N ILE A 3 4.06 -19.52 1.37
CA ILE A 3 2.58 -19.36 1.22
C ILE A 3 2.04 -18.26 2.18
N ASN A 4 2.60 -18.20 3.40
CA ASN A 4 2.21 -17.23 4.44
C ASN A 4 2.37 -15.76 4.00
N GLY A 5 3.28 -15.46 3.07
CA GLY A 5 3.50 -14.10 2.55
C GLY A 5 2.33 -13.61 1.69
N ILE A 6 1.82 -14.49 0.81
CA ILE A 6 0.69 -14.18 -0.08
C ILE A 6 -0.62 -14.16 0.70
N GLU A 7 -0.79 -15.07 1.65
CA GLU A 7 -1.98 -15.08 2.51
C GLU A 7 -2.04 -13.88 3.44
N SER A 8 -0.91 -13.51 4.05
CA SER A 8 -0.85 -12.34 4.92
C SER A 8 -1.04 -11.03 4.16
N SER A 9 -0.52 -10.91 2.93
CA SER A 9 -0.76 -9.74 2.08
C SER A 9 -2.23 -9.65 1.66
N ARG A 10 -2.86 -10.77 1.26
CA ARG A 10 -4.28 -10.82 0.92
C ARG A 10 -5.18 -10.50 2.12
N SER A 11 -4.86 -11.03 3.30
CA SER A 11 -5.57 -10.71 4.55
C SER A 11 -5.44 -9.23 4.93
N TYR A 12 -4.25 -8.65 4.74
CA TYR A 12 -4.03 -7.20 4.93
C TYR A 12 -4.87 -6.36 3.95
N ALA A 13 -4.88 -6.72 2.66
CA ALA A 13 -5.69 -6.04 1.65
C ALA A 13 -7.19 -6.10 1.98
N LYS A 14 -7.73 -7.28 2.37
CA LYS A 14 -9.15 -7.43 2.75
C LYS A 14 -9.54 -6.50 3.90
N ARG A 15 -8.73 -6.42 4.96
CA ARG A 15 -8.99 -5.53 6.10
C ARG A 15 -8.98 -4.06 5.70
N ARG A 16 -8.05 -3.66 4.82
CA ARG A 16 -7.96 -2.27 4.32
C ARG A 16 -9.14 -1.93 3.41
N HIS A 17 -9.54 -2.86 2.54
CA HIS A 17 -10.70 -2.72 1.67
C HIS A 17 -11.99 -2.51 2.47
N ALA A 18 -12.20 -3.29 3.53
CA ALA A 18 -13.36 -3.14 4.42
C ALA A 18 -13.43 -1.75 5.07
N LYS A 19 -12.30 -1.16 5.45
CA LYS A 19 -12.23 0.19 6.03
C LYS A 19 -12.58 1.32 5.03
N LEU A 20 -12.45 1.07 3.73
CA LEU A 20 -12.73 2.08 2.71
C LEU A 20 -14.22 2.16 2.34
N GLY A 21 -15.05 1.23 2.82
CA GLY A 21 -16.49 1.23 2.55
C GLY A 21 -16.87 0.96 1.09
N GLY A 22 -15.89 0.53 0.27
CA GLY A 22 -16.05 0.32 -1.16
C GLY A 22 -14.97 1.04 -1.97
N LEU A 23 -14.68 0.54 -3.17
CA LEU A 23 -13.76 1.14 -4.11
C LEU A 23 -14.38 1.15 -5.51
N ARG A 24 -14.20 2.27 -6.23
CA ARG A 24 -14.51 2.30 -7.66
C ARG A 24 -13.59 1.31 -8.38
N LYS A 25 -14.10 0.59 -9.38
CA LYS A 25 -13.31 -0.36 -10.20
C LYS A 25 -12.07 0.30 -10.79
N THR A 26 -12.18 1.57 -11.19
CA THR A 26 -11.07 2.38 -11.74
C THR A 26 -9.98 2.69 -10.70
N SER A 27 -10.31 2.72 -9.41
CA SER A 27 -9.37 2.98 -8.31
C SER A 27 -8.74 1.70 -7.76
N PHE A 28 -9.23 0.53 -8.16
CA PHE A 28 -8.73 -0.76 -7.68
C PHE A 28 -7.24 -0.98 -7.96
N PRO A 29 -6.69 -0.64 -9.16
CA PRO A 29 -5.25 -0.77 -9.40
C PRO A 29 -4.41 0.09 -8.45
N VAL A 30 -4.87 1.31 -8.14
CA VAL A 30 -4.20 2.22 -7.21
C VAL A 30 -4.23 1.66 -5.80
N PHE A 31 -5.38 1.14 -5.38
CA PHE A 31 -5.52 0.49 -4.08
C PHE A 31 -4.57 -0.71 -3.91
N LEU A 32 -4.43 -1.55 -4.94
CA LEU A 32 -3.51 -2.68 -4.91
C LEU A 32 -2.07 -2.21 -4.72
N LYS A 33 -1.62 -1.22 -5.50
CA LYS A 33 -0.27 -0.66 -5.39
C LYS A 33 -0.01 0.02 -4.05
N GLU A 34 -0.99 0.76 -3.53
CA GLU A 34 -0.91 1.38 -2.21
C GLU A 34 -0.80 0.33 -1.09
N THR A 35 -1.64 -0.71 -1.16
CA THR A 35 -1.66 -1.79 -0.19
C THR A 35 -0.36 -2.60 -0.20
N GLU A 36 0.17 -2.88 -1.40
CA GLU A 36 1.47 -3.51 -1.62
C GLU A 36 2.59 -2.68 -0.96
N PHE A 37 2.64 -1.38 -1.27
CA PHE A 37 3.63 -0.46 -0.70
C PHE A 37 3.57 -0.42 0.84
N ARG A 38 2.36 -0.34 1.41
CA ARG A 38 2.17 -0.36 2.88
C ARG A 38 2.55 -1.69 3.51
N PHE A 39 2.20 -2.80 2.88
CA PHE A 39 2.52 -4.13 3.41
C PHE A 39 4.04 -4.37 3.46
N ASN A 40 4.75 -3.93 2.42
CA ASN A 40 6.21 -4.00 2.33
C ASN A 40 6.89 -3.06 3.34
N ASN A 41 6.27 -1.93 3.67
CA ASN A 41 6.80 -0.95 4.60
C ASN A 41 6.12 -0.97 5.97
N ARG A 42 5.44 -2.05 6.34
CA ARG A 42 4.61 -2.12 7.57
C ARG A 42 5.39 -1.93 8.88
N LYS A 43 6.70 -2.16 8.86
CA LYS A 43 7.61 -1.96 10.00
C LYS A 43 8.42 -0.65 9.90
N ASN A 44 8.25 0.08 8.81
CA ASN A 44 9.00 1.30 8.53
C ASN A 44 8.12 2.53 8.81
N ASP A 45 8.78 3.64 9.08
CA ASP A 45 8.13 4.94 9.19
C ASP A 45 7.75 5.45 7.78
N LEU A 46 6.46 5.32 7.45
CA LEU A 46 5.93 5.75 6.16
C LEU A 46 6.13 7.25 5.91
N TYR A 47 6.09 8.07 6.97
CA TYR A 47 6.28 9.51 6.83
C TYR A 47 7.72 9.81 6.36
N LYS A 48 8.72 9.17 6.98
CA LYS A 48 10.12 9.31 6.55
C LYS A 48 10.33 8.80 5.12
N ILE A 49 9.69 7.68 4.76
CA ILE A 49 9.79 7.14 3.40
C ILE A 49 9.21 8.12 2.37
N LEU A 50 8.00 8.62 2.61
CA LEU A 50 7.34 9.57 1.72
C LEU A 50 8.13 10.87 1.60
N LEU A 51 8.64 11.40 2.71
CA LEU A 51 9.49 12.60 2.69
C LEU A 51 10.75 12.38 1.86
N LYS A 52 11.40 11.21 1.99
CA LYS A 52 12.56 10.84 1.16
C LYS A 52 12.16 10.72 -0.31
N SER A 53 11.04 10.06 -0.62
CA SER A 53 10.54 9.95 -1.99
C SER A 53 10.25 11.30 -2.63
N CYS A 54 9.63 12.23 -1.89
CA CYS A 54 9.36 13.58 -2.37
C CYS A 54 10.64 14.41 -2.60
N ARG A 55 11.69 14.20 -1.79
CA ARG A 55 13.00 14.83 -2.02
C ARG A 55 13.72 14.26 -3.24
N MET A 56 13.67 12.95 -3.43
CA MET A 56 14.35 12.27 -4.54
C MET A 56 13.64 12.48 -5.88
N LYS A 57 12.31 12.54 -5.86
CA LYS A 57 11.47 12.74 -7.04
C LYS A 57 10.42 13.80 -6.70
N PRO A 58 10.78 15.10 -6.78
CA PRO A 58 9.83 16.16 -6.51
C PRO A 58 8.64 16.02 -7.47
N LEU A 59 7.43 16.21 -6.94
CA LEU A 59 6.23 16.27 -7.74
C LEU A 59 6.39 17.49 -8.66
N ARG A 60 6.64 17.25 -9.95
CA ARG A 60 6.61 18.32 -10.95
C ARG A 60 5.18 18.86 -10.99
N ARG A 61 5.08 20.18 -10.80
CA ARG A 61 3.82 20.92 -10.84
C ARG A 61 3.47 21.29 -12.27
#